data_AF-A0A932Z1R3-F1
#
_entry.id   AF-A0A932Z1R3-F1
#
_cell.length_a   1.000
_cell.length_b   1.000
_cell.length_c   1.000
_cell.angle_alpha   90.00
_cell.angle_beta   90.00
_cell.angle_gamma   90.00
#
_symmetry.space_group_name_H-M   'P 1'
#
loop_
_entity.id
_entity.type
_entity.pdbx_description
1 polymer ?
#
loop_
_entity_poly.entity_id
_entity_poly.type
_entity_poly.pdbx_seq_one_letter_code
_entity_poly.pdbx_strand_id
1 'polypeptide(L)'
;MRIESYLESDKTPGSSRTIVITLNGQRHAYLDKSFIKQSRYPLLADSLLVQVDCDELSRQRKKGLFLATRSGIVSGEKRLELIENCIKEALESDDRLKQIQNERVNRTLAAVDEERESEVRKLLDRLISVTKPFEGAGTETGDGEGQQKKGEKKYRAKDPPTYFRFAEENQTLTMEAGSQRVIDVVTDGPDELLTRNRRKGKLTLEVGGDQAVVMRAGQLHEGRMGITITSNENATVGARCQVRCTLEMDGGIYFLSQRPCQIVPPPPPYEGTEPPSKLEIIVPKGGTARLRRGRISRVLVRSDCRDDLLSRVDNPGKFEMSCSISGCSLEARRGPQRGEIEAYIRVPENATAETSGVLTAKLTLANGISLESSAPGIVVEPPPPDKDRGKAPVPRGNYEVIPVFREVPPDKPNSKVWDDMYPSWDATYVGKHELVPDPENQDRNKLLLYVNVDNDELSKEKHRCLSRLGEVATRRLERRYQAYIGYHLWLHFERIRSMSTGQAAIDNNGDNEGRVGNSVSEEKNLYEEMRRVANTVLLAMRSERDILAALQRET
;
A
#
# COMPACT_ATOMS: atom_id res chain seq x y z
N MET A 1 24.57 9.08 6.90
CA MET A 1 25.01 10.48 6.73
C MET A 1 25.30 10.68 5.25
N ARG A 2 24.45 11.43 4.52
CA ARG A 2 24.76 11.85 3.15
C ARG A 2 25.58 13.13 3.26
N ILE A 3 26.81 13.10 2.79
CA ILE A 3 27.65 14.29 2.70
C ILE A 3 27.26 14.97 1.38
N GLU A 4 26.48 16.05 1.45
CA GLU A 4 26.16 16.86 0.28
C GLU A 4 27.36 17.78 -0.03
N SER A 5 28.02 17.56 -1.17
CA SER A 5 29.15 18.35 -1.62
C SER A 5 28.66 19.57 -2.42
N TYR A 6 29.09 20.77 -2.03
CA TYR A 6 28.74 22.05 -2.65
C TYR A 6 29.18 22.18 -4.12
N LEU A 7 29.92 21.20 -4.65
CA LEU A 7 30.32 21.12 -6.07
C LEU A 7 29.24 20.50 -6.98
N GLU A 8 28.09 20.09 -6.42
CA GLU A 8 26.99 19.40 -7.13
C GLU A 8 25.77 20.28 -7.46
N SER A 9 25.95 21.59 -7.64
CA SER A 9 24.82 22.54 -7.82
C SER A 9 24.12 22.51 -9.18
N ASP A 10 24.47 21.62 -10.11
CA ASP A 10 23.82 21.54 -11.42
C ASP A 10 22.84 20.36 -11.52
N LYS A 11 21.59 20.67 -11.15
CA LYS A 11 20.33 20.16 -11.73
C LYS A 11 20.37 18.74 -12.30
N THR A 12 20.46 17.70 -11.46
CA THR A 12 19.87 16.38 -11.72
C THR A 12 19.83 15.55 -10.42
N PRO A 13 18.70 14.92 -10.06
CA PRO A 13 18.64 14.04 -8.90
C PRO A 13 19.44 12.77 -9.19
N GLY A 14 20.63 12.67 -8.61
CA GLY A 14 21.57 11.58 -8.83
C GLY A 14 22.76 12.01 -9.67
N SER A 15 23.69 12.76 -9.06
CA SER A 15 25.01 13.03 -9.64
C SER A 15 25.61 11.73 -10.16
N SER A 16 25.72 11.61 -11.48
CA SER A 16 26.20 10.41 -12.15
C SER A 16 27.72 10.26 -12.08
N ARG A 17 28.44 11.20 -11.46
CA ARG A 17 29.89 11.34 -11.56
C ARG A 17 30.60 10.81 -10.32
N THR A 18 30.74 9.49 -10.22
CA THR A 18 31.35 8.82 -9.06
C THR A 18 32.88 8.74 -9.15
N ILE A 19 33.45 8.72 -10.34
CA ILE A 19 34.89 8.57 -10.54
C ILE A 19 35.42 9.88 -11.10
N VAL A 20 36.39 10.48 -10.41
CA VAL A 20 37.00 11.76 -10.76
C VAL A 20 38.45 11.53 -11.16
N ILE A 21 38.83 11.97 -12.35
CA ILE A 21 40.19 11.85 -12.87
C ILE A 21 40.88 13.22 -12.73
N THR A 22 41.98 13.25 -11.98
CA THR A 22 42.74 14.46 -11.65
C THR A 22 44.12 14.46 -12.29
N LEU A 23 44.56 15.64 -12.74
CA LEU A 23 45.92 15.91 -13.21
C LEU A 23 46.37 17.28 -12.68
N ASN A 24 47.55 17.33 -12.06
CA ASN A 24 48.12 18.40 -11.24
C ASN A 24 47.12 18.94 -10.22
N GLY A 25 46.42 18.05 -9.52
CA GLY A 25 45.37 18.39 -8.55
C GLY A 25 44.10 19.03 -9.16
N GLN A 26 44.01 19.15 -10.49
CA GLN A 26 42.83 19.68 -11.17
C GLN A 26 42.00 18.57 -11.81
N ARG A 27 40.67 18.69 -11.72
CA ARG A 27 39.74 17.76 -12.38
C ARG A 27 39.80 17.93 -13.90
N HIS A 28 40.12 16.84 -14.60
CA HIS A 28 40.20 16.82 -16.07
C HIS A 28 39.07 15.99 -16.70
N ALA A 29 38.56 14.95 -16.01
CA ALA A 29 37.46 14.14 -16.50
C ALA A 29 36.69 13.42 -15.38
N TYR A 30 35.60 12.76 -15.76
CA TYR A 30 34.79 11.93 -14.87
C TYR A 30 34.33 10.65 -15.60
N LEU A 31 34.15 9.56 -14.86
CA LEU A 31 33.40 8.39 -15.32
C LEU A 31 32.08 8.28 -14.55
N ASP A 32 31.09 7.71 -15.22
CA ASP A 32 29.75 7.58 -14.68
C ASP A 32 29.67 6.44 -13.64
N LYS A 33 28.77 6.54 -12.65
CA LYS A 33 28.47 5.44 -11.70
C LYS A 33 28.02 4.17 -12.41
N SER A 34 27.53 4.26 -13.66
CA SER A 34 27.26 3.09 -14.50
C SER A 34 28.47 2.15 -14.61
N PHE A 35 29.68 2.69 -14.60
CA PHE A 35 30.92 1.89 -14.61
C PHE A 35 31.06 1.01 -13.35
N ILE A 36 30.77 1.56 -12.17
CA ILE A 36 30.80 0.79 -10.91
C ILE A 36 29.62 -0.17 -10.84
N LYS A 37 28.45 0.20 -11.36
CA LYS A 37 27.29 -0.70 -11.46
C LYS A 37 27.53 -1.91 -12.37
N GLN A 38 28.39 -1.78 -13.37
CA GLN A 38 28.84 -2.87 -14.23
C GLN A 38 29.96 -3.72 -13.61
N SER A 39 30.49 -3.32 -12.44
CA SER A 39 31.48 -4.09 -11.67
C SER A 39 30.82 -5.06 -10.68
N ARG A 40 31.62 -5.83 -9.94
CA ARG A 40 31.16 -6.76 -8.89
C ARG A 40 30.54 -6.06 -7.66
N TYR A 41 30.52 -4.73 -7.59
CA TYR A 41 30.06 -3.97 -6.42
C TYR A 41 28.91 -2.99 -6.72
N PRO A 42 27.76 -3.46 -7.25
CA PRO A 42 26.68 -2.58 -7.68
C PRO A 42 26.01 -1.79 -6.54
N LEU A 43 26.02 -2.30 -5.30
CA LEU A 43 25.37 -1.66 -4.15
C LEU A 43 26.26 -0.60 -3.48
N LEU A 44 27.53 -0.50 -3.89
CA LEU A 44 28.45 0.54 -3.44
C LEU A 44 28.48 1.75 -4.37
N ALA A 45 27.93 1.64 -5.58
CA ALA A 45 28.00 2.69 -6.62
C ALA A 45 27.46 4.06 -6.17
N ASP A 46 26.50 4.08 -5.25
CA ASP A 46 25.90 5.32 -4.72
C ASP A 46 26.61 5.90 -3.50
N SER A 47 27.58 5.19 -2.93
CA SER A 47 28.29 5.60 -1.70
C SER A 47 29.81 5.63 -1.82
N LEU A 48 30.33 5.31 -3.00
CA LEU A 48 31.76 5.25 -3.27
C LEU A 48 32.13 6.52 -4.04
N LEU A 49 33.31 7.07 -3.79
CA LEU A 49 33.92 8.17 -4.55
C LEU A 49 35.34 7.71 -4.93
N VAL A 50 35.63 7.61 -6.22
CA VAL A 50 36.96 7.18 -6.70
C VAL A 50 37.69 8.39 -7.24
N GLN A 51 38.88 8.67 -6.70
CA GLN A 51 39.80 9.64 -7.28
C GLN A 51 40.93 8.90 -7.99
N VAL A 52 41.14 9.21 -9.26
CA VAL A 52 42.23 8.66 -10.07
C VAL A 52 43.25 9.77 -10.30
N ASP A 53 44.39 9.66 -9.64
CA ASP A 53 45.50 10.59 -9.80
C ASP A 53 46.38 10.20 -11.00
N CYS A 54 46.60 11.14 -11.92
CA CYS A 54 47.37 10.97 -13.15
C CYS A 54 48.69 11.76 -13.15
N ASP A 55 49.14 12.28 -12.00
CA ASP A 55 50.29 13.17 -11.88
C ASP A 55 51.62 12.51 -12.25
N GLU A 56 51.75 11.21 -12.03
CA GLU A 56 52.97 10.46 -12.33
C GLU A 56 53.03 9.90 -13.76
N LEU A 57 52.04 10.18 -14.60
CA LEU A 57 52.06 9.70 -15.99
C LEU A 57 53.21 10.34 -16.80
N SER A 58 53.86 9.55 -17.66
CA SER A 58 54.91 10.07 -18.54
C SER A 58 54.36 11.13 -19.51
N ARG A 59 55.19 12.11 -19.92
CA ARG A 59 54.77 13.22 -20.80
C ARG A 59 54.07 12.76 -22.08
N GLN A 60 54.51 11.65 -22.68
CA GLN A 60 53.87 11.05 -23.85
C GLN A 60 52.46 10.52 -23.53
N ARG A 61 52.26 9.89 -22.37
CA ARG A 61 50.95 9.37 -21.94
C ARG A 61 49.98 10.50 -21.57
N LYS A 62 50.47 11.56 -20.91
CA LYS A 62 49.66 12.76 -20.61
C LYS A 62 49.11 13.42 -21.87
N LYS A 63 49.95 13.60 -22.91
CA LYS A 63 49.53 14.17 -24.21
C LYS A 63 48.53 13.29 -24.99
N GLY A 64 48.57 11.97 -24.79
CA GLY A 64 47.65 11.04 -25.44
C GLY A 64 46.30 10.92 -24.73
N LEU A 65 46.25 11.09 -23.41
CA LEU A 65 45.03 10.92 -22.63
C LEU A 65 44.23 12.23 -22.48
N PHE A 66 44.92 13.36 -22.35
CA PHE A 66 44.28 14.65 -22.09
C PHE A 66 44.44 15.60 -23.30
N LEU A 67 43.33 16.15 -23.76
CA LEU A 67 43.32 17.24 -24.74
C LEU A 67 43.91 18.51 -24.11
N ALA A 68 44.47 19.39 -24.93
CA ALA A 68 44.97 20.69 -24.47
C ALA A 68 43.86 21.58 -23.91
N THR A 69 42.62 21.40 -24.39
CA THR A 69 41.42 21.98 -23.80
C THR A 69 40.97 21.09 -22.64
N ARG A 70 40.70 21.68 -21.47
CA ARG A 70 40.24 20.98 -20.24
C ARG A 70 38.83 20.37 -20.37
N SER A 71 38.46 19.89 -21.55
CA SER A 71 37.10 19.53 -21.97
C SER A 71 36.84 18.02 -22.05
N GLY A 72 37.66 17.20 -21.39
CA GLY A 72 37.46 15.74 -21.29
C GLY A 72 38.66 14.91 -21.77
N ILE A 73 38.53 13.59 -21.61
CA ILE A 73 39.48 12.60 -22.15
C ILE A 73 39.07 12.25 -23.58
N VAL A 74 40.05 11.95 -24.44
CA VAL A 74 39.81 11.43 -25.79
C VAL A 74 39.20 10.03 -25.69
N SER A 75 37.87 9.91 -25.80
CA SER A 75 37.18 8.62 -25.91
C SER A 75 37.52 7.96 -27.25
N GLY A 76 38.28 6.87 -27.23
CA GLY A 76 38.59 6.07 -28.43
C GLY A 76 39.96 5.38 -28.45
N GLU A 77 40.86 5.62 -27.49
CA GLU A 77 42.16 4.93 -27.44
C GLU A 77 42.20 3.82 -26.36
N LYS A 78 42.92 2.73 -26.65
CA LYS A 78 43.32 1.60 -25.76
C LYS A 78 43.83 2.01 -24.36
N ARG A 79 44.09 3.28 -24.12
CA ARG A 79 44.63 3.83 -22.87
C ARG A 79 43.58 4.15 -21.82
N LEU A 80 42.35 4.49 -22.22
CA LEU A 80 41.22 4.61 -21.30
C LEU A 80 40.88 3.25 -20.67
N GLU A 81 40.89 2.20 -21.49
CA GLU A 81 40.70 0.82 -21.05
C GLU A 81 41.72 0.39 -19.98
N LEU A 82 42.96 0.90 -20.04
CA LEU A 82 43.97 0.63 -19.01
C LEU A 82 43.61 1.28 -17.66
N ILE A 83 43.10 2.52 -17.67
CA ILE A 83 42.65 3.20 -16.45
C ILE A 83 41.44 2.47 -15.87
N GLU A 84 40.50 2.08 -16.73
CA GLU A 84 39.33 1.30 -16.32
C GLU A 84 39.71 -0.05 -15.71
N ASN A 85 40.68 -0.76 -16.29
CA ASN A 85 41.16 -2.03 -15.76
C ASN A 85 41.88 -1.86 -14.43
N CYS A 86 42.72 -0.81 -14.26
CA CYS A 86 43.34 -0.51 -12.97
C CYS A 86 42.30 -0.18 -11.89
N ILE A 87 41.22 0.54 -12.24
CA ILE A 87 40.13 0.81 -11.29
C ILE A 87 39.43 -0.49 -10.89
N LYS A 88 39.15 -1.38 -11.84
CA LYS A 88 38.54 -2.69 -11.56
C LYS A 88 39.42 -3.54 -10.65
N GLU A 89 40.71 -3.63 -10.94
CA GLU A 89 41.67 -4.38 -10.14
C GLU A 89 41.80 -3.82 -8.72
N ALA A 90 41.89 -2.49 -8.57
CA ALA A 90 41.93 -1.84 -7.27
C ALA A 90 40.66 -2.12 -6.44
N LEU A 91 39.48 -2.06 -7.06
CA LEU A 91 38.21 -2.39 -6.40
C LEU A 91 38.12 -3.89 -6.03
N GLU A 92 38.68 -4.79 -6.83
CA GLU A 92 38.67 -6.24 -6.55
C GLU A 92 39.69 -6.66 -5.48
N SER A 93 40.81 -5.93 -5.39
CA SER A 93 41.88 -6.21 -4.41
C SER A 93 41.52 -5.82 -2.96
N ASP A 94 40.52 -4.96 -2.75
CA ASP A 94 40.16 -4.46 -1.41
C ASP A 94 39.13 -5.38 -0.71
N ASP A 95 39.60 -6.11 0.30
CA ASP A 95 38.76 -7.03 1.08
C ASP A 95 37.72 -6.30 1.97
N ARG A 96 37.95 -5.04 2.31
CA ARG A 96 37.01 -4.23 3.10
C ARG A 96 35.79 -3.84 2.28
N LEU A 97 35.98 -3.53 1.00
CA LEU A 97 34.85 -3.25 0.09
C LEU A 97 33.97 -4.48 -0.12
N LYS A 98 34.57 -5.68 -0.19
CA LYS A 98 33.82 -6.96 -0.23
C LYS A 98 32.95 -7.15 1.01
N GLN A 99 33.50 -6.88 2.19
CA GLN A 99 32.73 -6.99 3.45
C GLN A 99 31.53 -6.04 3.48
N ILE A 100 31.71 -4.76 3.10
CA ILE A 100 30.63 -3.77 3.10
C ILE A 100 29.56 -4.10 2.05
N GLN A 101 29.96 -4.59 0.88
CA GLN A 101 29.01 -5.05 -0.15
C GLN A 101 28.17 -6.22 0.40
N ASN A 102 28.80 -7.23 0.99
CA ASN A 102 28.11 -8.39 1.54
C ASN A 102 27.14 -7.99 2.68
N GLU A 103 27.56 -7.06 3.54
CA GLU A 103 26.70 -6.54 4.61
C GLU A 103 25.43 -5.84 4.04
N ARG A 104 25.56 -5.07 2.96
CA ARG A 104 24.42 -4.41 2.30
C ARG A 104 23.52 -5.37 1.55
N VAL A 105 24.10 -6.39 0.90
CA VAL A 105 23.34 -7.50 0.31
C VAL A 105 22.50 -8.16 1.40
N ASN A 106 23.10 -8.55 2.51
CA ASN A 106 22.42 -9.22 3.62
C ASN A 106 21.28 -8.38 4.22
N ARG A 107 21.49 -7.07 4.43
CA ARG A 107 20.43 -6.17 4.93
C ARG A 107 19.26 -6.02 3.95
N THR A 108 19.56 -5.97 2.65
CA THR A 108 18.53 -5.83 1.61
C THR A 108 17.74 -7.12 1.43
N LEU A 109 18.40 -8.28 1.54
CA LEU A 109 17.76 -9.59 1.56
C LEU A 109 16.81 -9.74 2.76
N ALA A 110 17.27 -9.39 3.97
CA ALA A 110 16.45 -9.46 5.18
C ALA A 110 15.19 -8.59 5.10
N ALA A 111 15.29 -7.35 4.61
CA ALA A 111 14.15 -6.46 4.45
C ALA A 111 13.13 -6.96 3.40
N VAL A 112 13.62 -7.61 2.34
CA VAL A 112 12.77 -8.20 1.30
C VAL A 112 12.05 -9.45 1.81
N ASP A 113 12.64 -10.19 2.76
CA ASP A 113 12.04 -11.38 3.33
C ASP A 113 10.90 -11.08 4.32
N GLU A 114 11.02 -10.06 5.17
CA GLU A 114 9.91 -9.61 6.02
C GLU A 114 8.72 -9.12 5.18
N GLU A 115 8.98 -8.42 4.07
CA GLU A 115 7.95 -7.98 3.13
C GLU A 115 7.27 -9.17 2.44
N ARG A 116 8.05 -10.20 2.05
CA ARG A 116 7.53 -11.45 1.43
C ARG A 116 6.58 -12.19 2.38
N GLU A 117 6.96 -12.39 3.63
CA GLU A 117 6.13 -13.08 4.62
C GLU A 117 4.85 -12.30 4.94
N SER A 118 4.96 -10.96 5.06
CA SER A 118 3.81 -10.08 5.26
C SER A 118 2.79 -10.17 4.13
N GLU A 119 3.24 -10.26 2.88
CA GLU A 119 2.37 -10.37 1.71
C GLU A 119 1.69 -11.73 1.59
N VAL A 120 2.42 -12.83 1.81
CA VAL A 120 1.85 -14.19 1.81
C VAL A 120 0.77 -14.31 2.88
N ARG A 121 1.04 -13.81 4.09
CA ARG A 121 0.06 -13.76 5.19
C ARG A 121 -1.18 -12.92 4.83
N LYS A 122 -1.02 -11.73 4.25
CA LYS A 122 -2.15 -10.88 3.82
C LYS A 122 -3.03 -11.57 2.76
N LEU A 123 -2.44 -12.32 1.84
CA LEU A 123 -3.19 -13.09 0.85
C LEU A 123 -3.96 -14.24 1.51
N LEU A 124 -3.34 -14.94 2.46
CA LEU A 124 -3.98 -16.02 3.21
C LEU A 124 -5.12 -15.51 4.11
N ASP A 125 -4.92 -14.41 4.83
CA ASP A 125 -5.97 -13.75 5.64
C ASP A 125 -7.17 -13.37 4.77
N ARG A 126 -6.92 -12.85 3.56
CA ARG A 126 -7.99 -12.55 2.61
C ARG A 126 -8.73 -13.81 2.19
N LEU A 127 -8.04 -14.90 1.88
CA LEU A 127 -8.67 -16.17 1.50
C LEU A 127 -9.52 -16.75 2.65
N ILE A 128 -9.01 -16.74 3.88
CA ILE A 128 -9.71 -17.23 5.08
C ILE A 128 -10.93 -16.34 5.40
N SER A 129 -10.81 -15.02 5.26
CA SER A 129 -11.92 -14.08 5.52
C SER A 129 -13.10 -14.28 4.57
N VAL A 130 -12.85 -14.81 3.37
CA VAL A 130 -13.90 -15.08 2.37
C VAL A 130 -14.64 -16.39 2.67
N THR A 131 -14.02 -17.36 3.35
CA THR A 131 -14.62 -18.68 3.60
C THR A 131 -15.27 -18.88 4.97
N LYS A 132 -15.07 -18.00 5.95
CA LYS A 132 -15.82 -18.07 7.21
C LYS A 132 -17.17 -17.36 7.07
N PRO A 133 -18.32 -18.06 7.03
CA PRO A 133 -19.57 -17.45 7.46
C PRO A 133 -19.45 -17.12 8.95
N PHE A 134 -19.95 -15.96 9.33
CA PHE A 134 -19.81 -15.35 10.65
C PHE A 134 -20.48 -16.22 11.72
N GLU A 135 -19.72 -17.08 12.41
CA GLU A 135 -20.15 -17.81 13.60
C GLU A 135 -19.47 -17.22 14.85
N GLY A 136 -20.30 -16.74 15.77
CA GLY A 136 -19.90 -15.95 16.93
C GLY A 136 -19.08 -16.74 17.95
N ALA A 137 -18.01 -16.11 18.42
CA ALA A 137 -17.24 -16.57 19.57
C ALA A 137 -17.45 -15.58 20.73
N GLY A 138 -18.02 -16.09 21.82
CA GLY A 138 -18.36 -15.34 23.02
C GLY A 138 -17.13 -14.76 23.74
N THR A 139 -17.32 -13.58 24.29
CA THR A 139 -16.39 -12.95 25.23
C THR A 139 -16.92 -13.12 26.65
N GLU A 140 -16.20 -13.92 27.42
CA GLU A 140 -16.31 -13.96 28.88
C GLU A 140 -15.78 -12.65 29.48
N THR A 141 -16.52 -12.19 30.48
CA THR A 141 -16.38 -10.94 31.21
C THR A 141 -15.19 -11.01 32.17
N GLY A 142 -14.34 -9.98 32.16
CA GLY A 142 -13.34 -9.74 33.19
C GLY A 142 -13.38 -8.28 33.63
N ASP A 143 -14.06 -8.03 34.74
CA ASP A 143 -14.13 -6.74 35.42
C ASP A 143 -12.80 -6.37 36.08
N GLY A 144 -12.43 -5.09 36.02
CA GLY A 144 -11.28 -4.52 36.70
C GLY A 144 -11.23 -3.01 36.57
N GLU A 145 -11.74 -2.31 37.59
CA GLU A 145 -11.78 -0.85 37.71
C GLU A 145 -10.39 -0.20 37.86
N GLY A 146 -10.20 0.96 37.23
CA GLY A 146 -9.05 1.83 37.42
C GLY A 146 -9.23 3.19 36.73
N GLN A 147 -9.12 4.28 37.50
CA GLN A 147 -9.60 5.62 37.19
C GLN A 147 -8.82 6.42 36.11
N GLN A 148 -9.61 7.19 35.34
CA GLN A 148 -9.38 8.48 34.67
C GLN A 148 -8.23 8.66 33.66
N LYS A 149 -8.62 8.97 32.42
CA LYS A 149 -8.20 10.20 31.69
C LYS A 149 -9.23 10.55 30.62
N LYS A 150 -9.46 11.84 30.42
CA LYS A 150 -10.44 12.47 29.52
C LYS A 150 -10.01 12.27 28.05
N GLY A 151 -10.05 11.04 27.57
CA GLY A 151 -9.82 10.63 26.18
C GLY A 151 -11.15 10.40 25.46
N GLU A 152 -11.09 10.43 24.13
CA GLU A 152 -12.15 10.15 23.15
C GLU A 152 -13.33 9.35 23.73
N LYS A 153 -14.55 9.88 23.59
CA LYS A 153 -15.76 9.15 23.98
C LYS A 153 -15.82 7.86 23.16
N LYS A 154 -15.30 6.76 23.70
CA LYS A 154 -15.58 5.40 23.22
C LYS A 154 -17.09 5.32 23.07
N TYR A 155 -17.52 4.98 21.86
CA TYR A 155 -18.93 4.84 21.53
C TYR A 155 -19.59 3.89 22.55
N ARG A 156 -20.59 4.38 23.28
CA ARG A 156 -21.36 3.57 24.25
C ARG A 156 -22.72 3.31 23.63
N ALA A 157 -22.87 2.14 23.03
CA ALA A 157 -24.15 1.67 22.54
C ALA A 157 -25.16 1.58 23.68
N LYS A 158 -26.39 2.00 23.40
CA LYS A 158 -27.57 1.84 24.25
C LYS A 158 -28.56 0.92 23.55
N ASP A 159 -29.12 0.00 24.31
CA ASP A 159 -30.18 -0.88 23.83
C ASP A 159 -31.37 -0.79 24.80
N PRO A 160 -32.51 -0.21 24.40
CA PRO A 160 -32.81 0.31 23.06
C PRO A 160 -32.10 1.64 22.72
N PRO A 161 -31.90 1.97 21.42
CA PRO A 161 -31.38 3.26 21.00
C PRO A 161 -32.29 4.40 21.47
N THR A 162 -31.69 5.56 21.74
CA THR A 162 -32.40 6.80 22.12
C THR A 162 -32.69 7.69 20.90
N TYR A 163 -31.86 7.61 19.86
CA TYR A 163 -32.09 8.36 18.63
C TYR A 163 -31.67 7.59 17.38
N PHE A 164 -32.30 7.92 16.26
CA PHE A 164 -31.97 7.40 14.95
C PHE A 164 -32.40 8.46 13.92
N ARG A 165 -31.43 9.13 13.29
CA ARG A 165 -31.69 10.25 12.36
C ARG A 165 -30.59 10.45 11.34
N PHE A 166 -30.89 11.11 10.23
CA PHE A 166 -29.85 11.57 9.31
C PHE A 166 -28.87 12.53 9.99
N ALA A 167 -27.58 12.42 9.67
CA ALA A 167 -26.55 13.31 10.22
C ALA A 167 -26.82 14.80 9.89
N GLU A 168 -27.38 15.05 8.70
CA GLU A 168 -27.68 16.37 8.13
C GLU A 168 -29.17 16.50 7.73
N GLU A 169 -30.08 16.25 8.68
CA GLU A 169 -31.53 16.20 8.42
C GLU A 169 -32.12 17.51 7.85
N ASN A 170 -31.56 18.66 8.24
CA ASN A 170 -32.05 19.99 7.84
C ASN A 170 -31.56 20.46 6.45
N GLN A 171 -30.70 19.70 5.78
CA GLN A 171 -30.12 20.11 4.50
C GLN A 171 -30.74 19.31 3.36
N THR A 172 -31.28 19.98 2.36
CA THR A 172 -31.75 19.34 1.13
C THR A 172 -30.63 18.59 0.43
N LEU A 173 -30.86 17.30 0.18
CA LEU A 173 -29.95 16.45 -0.57
C LEU A 173 -30.07 16.79 -2.07
N THR A 174 -29.00 17.28 -2.68
CA THR A 174 -28.95 17.51 -4.13
C THR A 174 -28.24 16.36 -4.83
N MET A 175 -28.83 15.88 -5.92
CA MET A 175 -28.27 14.78 -6.73
C MET A 175 -28.46 15.05 -8.22
N GLU A 176 -27.53 14.54 -9.03
CA GLU A 176 -27.66 14.53 -10.49
C GLU A 176 -28.37 13.25 -10.93
N ALA A 177 -29.08 13.29 -12.06
CA ALA A 177 -29.69 12.08 -12.64
C ALA A 177 -28.61 11.01 -12.91
N GLY A 178 -28.88 9.75 -12.54
CA GLY A 178 -27.91 8.65 -12.65
C GLY A 178 -26.75 8.68 -11.65
N SER A 179 -26.66 9.68 -10.76
CA SER A 179 -25.59 9.77 -9.76
C SER A 179 -25.87 8.93 -8.51
N GLN A 180 -24.80 8.54 -7.82
CA GLN A 180 -24.85 7.86 -6.53
C GLN A 180 -24.24 8.73 -5.44
N ARG A 181 -24.90 8.80 -4.27
CA ARG A 181 -24.42 9.54 -3.11
C ARG A 181 -24.64 8.73 -1.84
N VAL A 182 -23.67 8.77 -0.92
CA VAL A 182 -23.80 8.15 0.41
C VAL A 182 -24.12 9.23 1.43
N ILE A 183 -25.15 9.00 2.25
CA ILE A 183 -25.50 9.86 3.38
C ILE A 183 -25.47 9.05 4.67
N ASP A 184 -25.08 9.68 5.78
CA ASP A 184 -25.00 8.98 7.05
C ASP A 184 -26.29 9.11 7.85
N VAL A 185 -26.71 7.98 8.43
CA VAL A 185 -27.65 7.91 9.55
C VAL A 185 -26.87 7.66 10.82
N VAL A 186 -27.23 8.35 11.89
CA VAL A 186 -26.57 8.27 13.19
C VAL A 186 -27.55 7.74 14.23
N THR A 187 -27.09 6.83 15.06
CA THR A 187 -27.82 6.24 16.18
C THR A 187 -26.88 5.92 17.34
N ASP A 188 -27.41 5.85 18.55
CA ASP A 188 -26.71 5.33 19.73
C ASP A 188 -27.00 3.83 19.98
N GLY A 189 -27.56 3.10 19.01
CA GLY A 189 -27.79 1.66 19.10
C GLY A 189 -26.57 0.77 18.82
N PRO A 190 -26.53 -0.48 19.33
CA PRO A 190 -25.42 -1.40 19.08
C PRO A 190 -25.22 -1.71 17.59
N ASP A 191 -24.00 -2.03 17.17
CA ASP A 191 -23.68 -2.35 15.76
C ASP A 191 -24.55 -3.48 15.20
N GLU A 192 -24.90 -4.45 16.04
CA GLU A 192 -25.74 -5.60 15.69
C GLU A 192 -27.25 -5.29 15.67
N LEU A 193 -27.67 -4.04 15.88
CA LEU A 193 -29.07 -3.64 16.01
C LEU A 193 -29.98 -4.20 14.91
N LEU A 194 -29.47 -4.25 13.67
CA LEU A 194 -30.21 -4.70 12.48
C LEU A 194 -29.98 -6.18 12.11
N THR A 195 -29.00 -6.83 12.72
CA THR A 195 -28.56 -8.20 12.35
C THR A 195 -28.78 -9.24 13.44
N ARG A 196 -28.98 -8.82 14.69
CA ARG A 196 -29.19 -9.71 15.86
C ARG A 196 -30.46 -10.55 15.79
N ASN A 197 -30.44 -11.69 16.49
CA ASN A 197 -31.56 -12.64 16.56
C ASN A 197 -32.66 -12.26 17.56
N ARG A 198 -32.35 -11.48 18.60
CA ARG A 198 -33.30 -11.04 19.65
C ARG A 198 -33.46 -9.52 19.61
N ARG A 199 -34.69 -9.00 19.72
CA ARG A 199 -35.02 -7.56 19.65
C ARG A 199 -34.48 -6.88 18.38
N LYS A 200 -34.56 -7.56 17.25
CA LYS A 200 -34.01 -7.10 15.97
C LYS A 200 -34.70 -5.82 15.52
N GLY A 201 -33.93 -4.79 15.19
CA GLY A 201 -34.45 -3.59 14.55
C GLY A 201 -34.82 -3.88 13.09
N LYS A 202 -36.05 -3.55 12.71
CA LYS A 202 -36.51 -3.58 11.33
C LYS A 202 -36.30 -2.19 10.72
N LEU A 203 -35.36 -2.10 9.79
CA LEU A 203 -35.09 -0.90 9.02
C LEU A 203 -35.92 -0.91 7.73
N THR A 204 -36.71 0.14 7.52
CA THR A 204 -37.47 0.36 6.28
C THR A 204 -36.98 1.67 5.64
N LEU A 205 -36.60 1.59 4.37
CA LEU A 205 -36.22 2.75 3.56
C LEU A 205 -37.31 3.03 2.54
N GLU A 206 -37.82 4.25 2.53
CA GLU A 206 -38.90 4.67 1.64
C GLU A 206 -38.53 5.96 0.94
N VAL A 207 -39.03 6.13 -0.27
CA VAL A 207 -38.94 7.38 -1.02
C VAL A 207 -40.36 7.90 -1.21
N GLY A 208 -40.67 9.02 -0.58
CA GLY A 208 -41.92 9.75 -0.76
C GLY A 208 -41.83 10.72 -1.95
N GLY A 209 -42.92 10.87 -2.69
CA GLY A 209 -42.98 11.73 -3.88
C GLY A 209 -42.51 11.01 -5.15
N ASP A 210 -41.79 11.72 -6.02
CA ASP A 210 -41.28 11.15 -7.26
C ASP A 210 -40.31 10.01 -6.95
N GLN A 211 -40.54 8.81 -7.49
CA GLN A 211 -39.65 7.64 -7.36
C GLN A 211 -38.38 7.80 -8.22
N ALA A 212 -37.70 8.93 -8.04
CA ALA A 212 -36.51 9.32 -8.77
C ALA A 212 -35.23 8.70 -8.20
N VAL A 213 -35.30 8.10 -7.00
CA VAL A 213 -34.14 7.56 -6.29
C VAL A 213 -34.43 6.19 -5.67
N VAL A 214 -33.38 5.39 -5.52
CA VAL A 214 -33.39 4.09 -4.83
C VAL A 214 -32.41 4.16 -3.66
N MET A 215 -32.80 3.61 -2.51
CA MET A 215 -32.01 3.63 -1.28
C MET A 215 -31.52 2.23 -0.90
N ARG A 216 -30.28 2.13 -0.41
CA ARG A 216 -29.70 0.90 0.17
C ARG A 216 -28.95 1.23 1.44
N ALA A 217 -29.25 0.52 2.53
CA ALA A 217 -28.51 0.65 3.78
C ALA A 217 -27.21 -0.17 3.75
N GLY A 218 -26.13 0.42 4.25
CA GLY A 218 -24.92 -0.28 4.61
C GLY A 218 -24.99 -0.91 6.01
N GLN A 219 -23.86 -1.37 6.51
CA GLN A 219 -23.74 -1.88 7.88
C GLN A 219 -23.70 -0.72 8.88
N LEU A 220 -24.23 -0.96 10.08
CA LEU A 220 -24.14 -0.05 11.21
C LEU A 220 -22.83 -0.31 11.96
N HIS A 221 -22.00 0.71 12.14
CA HIS A 221 -20.75 0.62 12.89
C HIS A 221 -20.52 1.86 13.74
N GLU A 222 -20.26 1.67 15.04
CA GLU A 222 -20.08 2.72 16.04
C GLU A 222 -21.18 3.80 15.96
N GLY A 223 -22.41 3.37 15.73
CA GLY A 223 -23.57 4.27 15.65
C GLY A 223 -23.70 5.07 14.36
N ARG A 224 -22.95 4.74 13.31
CA ARG A 224 -23.09 5.34 11.98
C ARG A 224 -23.41 4.29 10.94
N MET A 225 -24.38 4.58 10.09
CA MET A 225 -24.80 3.73 8.98
C MET A 225 -24.89 4.56 7.71
N GLY A 226 -24.08 4.22 6.71
CA GLY A 226 -24.15 4.84 5.40
C GLY A 226 -25.36 4.34 4.62
N ILE A 227 -26.22 5.24 4.17
CA ILE A 227 -27.30 4.96 3.22
C ILE A 227 -26.86 5.44 1.84
N THR A 228 -26.74 4.50 0.93
CA THR A 228 -26.48 4.78 -0.48
C THR A 228 -27.79 5.14 -1.16
N ILE A 229 -27.84 6.32 -1.75
CA ILE A 229 -28.95 6.80 -2.57
C ILE A 229 -28.45 6.84 -4.01
N THR A 230 -29.20 6.21 -4.91
CA THR A 230 -28.91 6.17 -6.35
C THR A 230 -30.05 6.85 -7.08
N SER A 231 -29.75 7.89 -7.85
CA SER A 231 -30.74 8.52 -8.72
C SER A 231 -30.92 7.69 -10.00
N ASN A 232 -32.16 7.52 -10.43
CA ASN A 232 -32.47 6.88 -11.70
C ASN A 232 -31.92 7.72 -12.86
N GLU A 233 -31.39 7.06 -13.90
CA GLU A 233 -30.85 7.73 -15.09
C GLU A 233 -31.92 8.57 -15.82
N ASN A 234 -33.18 8.12 -15.79
CA ASN A 234 -34.33 8.79 -16.39
C ASN A 234 -35.06 9.74 -15.42
N ALA A 235 -34.46 10.07 -14.27
CA ALA A 235 -35.09 10.98 -13.32
C ALA A 235 -35.24 12.38 -13.94
N THR A 236 -36.43 12.96 -13.83
CA THR A 236 -36.71 14.30 -14.34
C THR A 236 -35.92 15.34 -13.54
N VAL A 237 -35.17 16.19 -14.25
CA VAL A 237 -34.46 17.30 -13.63
C VAL A 237 -35.48 18.24 -12.98
N GLY A 238 -35.27 18.54 -11.70
CA GLY A 238 -36.22 19.30 -10.87
C GLY A 238 -37.17 18.44 -10.03
N ALA A 239 -37.18 17.12 -10.21
CA ALA A 239 -37.95 16.20 -9.37
C ALA A 239 -37.59 16.39 -7.90
N ARG A 240 -38.62 16.43 -7.05
CA ARG A 240 -38.49 16.55 -5.60
C ARG A 240 -39.01 15.27 -4.97
N CYS A 241 -38.16 14.63 -4.19
CA CYS A 241 -38.53 13.44 -3.42
C CYS A 241 -38.12 13.62 -1.96
N GLN A 242 -38.67 12.79 -1.09
CA GLN A 242 -38.37 12.80 0.34
C GLN A 242 -37.86 11.41 0.71
N VAL A 243 -36.58 11.32 1.07
CA VAL A 243 -36.02 10.06 1.55
C VAL A 243 -36.38 9.87 3.01
N ARG A 244 -36.93 8.70 3.34
CA ARG A 244 -37.44 8.35 4.66
C ARG A 244 -36.74 7.10 5.16
N CYS A 245 -36.29 7.17 6.40
CA CYS A 245 -35.64 6.09 7.10
C CYS A 245 -36.44 5.80 8.38
N THR A 246 -36.95 4.58 8.49
CA THR A 246 -37.80 4.13 9.60
C THR A 246 -37.13 2.97 10.31
N LEU A 247 -36.92 3.09 11.63
CA LEU A 247 -36.43 2.01 12.47
C LEU A 247 -37.52 1.60 13.45
N GLU A 248 -37.98 0.36 13.34
CA GLU A 248 -38.98 -0.25 14.23
C GLU A 248 -38.32 -1.35 15.08
N MET A 249 -38.61 -1.37 16.38
CA MET A 249 -38.08 -2.37 17.31
C MET A 249 -39.17 -2.92 18.23
N ASP A 250 -38.95 -4.15 18.71
CA ASP A 250 -39.80 -4.79 19.73
C ASP A 250 -39.92 -3.90 20.97
N GLY A 251 -41.15 -3.72 21.47
CA GLY A 251 -41.46 -2.83 22.59
C GLY A 251 -42.04 -1.46 22.19
N GLY A 252 -42.44 -1.30 20.92
CA GLY A 252 -43.12 -0.08 20.43
C GLY A 252 -42.20 1.11 20.18
N ILE A 253 -40.89 0.85 20.07
CA ILE A 253 -39.89 1.88 19.80
C ILE A 253 -39.82 2.08 18.29
N TYR A 254 -40.12 3.30 17.88
CA TYR A 254 -40.25 3.70 16.48
C TYR A 254 -39.52 5.02 16.25
N PHE A 255 -38.56 5.02 15.34
CA PHE A 255 -37.87 6.22 14.88
C PHE A 255 -38.16 6.47 13.41
N LEU A 256 -38.45 7.73 13.09
CA LEU A 256 -38.70 8.20 11.75
C LEU A 256 -37.80 9.41 11.50
N SER A 257 -36.97 9.32 10.46
CA SER A 257 -36.16 10.45 9.99
C SER A 257 -36.39 10.65 8.50
N GLN A 258 -36.48 11.91 8.09
CA GLN A 258 -36.82 12.28 6.72
C GLN A 258 -35.90 13.40 6.24
N ARG A 259 -35.47 13.31 4.99
CA ARG A 259 -34.64 14.34 4.37
C ARG A 259 -35.17 14.67 2.96
N PRO A 260 -35.38 15.95 2.62
CA PRO A 260 -35.79 16.31 1.27
C PRO A 260 -34.62 16.08 0.29
N CYS A 261 -34.94 15.62 -0.91
CA CYS A 261 -34.00 15.33 -1.99
C CYS A 261 -34.49 15.97 -3.30
N GLN A 262 -33.58 16.55 -4.07
CA GLN A 262 -33.89 17.22 -5.33
C GLN A 262 -32.90 16.81 -6.42
N ILE A 263 -33.45 16.43 -7.57
CA ILE A 263 -32.64 16.17 -8.77
C ILE A 263 -32.31 17.51 -9.44
N VAL A 264 -31.03 17.79 -9.60
CA VAL A 264 -30.51 19.01 -10.22
C VAL A 264 -29.88 18.67 -11.58
N PRO A 265 -29.86 19.60 -12.55
CA PRO A 265 -29.13 19.38 -13.78
C PRO A 265 -27.64 19.22 -13.46
N PRO A 266 -26.88 18.46 -14.27
CA PRO A 266 -25.44 18.45 -14.15
C PRO A 266 -24.91 19.89 -14.24
N PRO A 267 -23.88 20.25 -13.47
CA PRO A 267 -23.29 21.57 -13.58
C PRO A 267 -22.83 21.78 -15.03
N PRO A 268 -23.01 22.99 -15.61
CA PRO A 268 -22.51 23.26 -16.95
C PRO A 268 -21.00 22.98 -17.00
N PRO A 269 -20.47 22.51 -18.15
CA PRO A 269 -19.04 22.35 -18.34
C PRO A 269 -18.31 23.63 -17.92
N TYR A 270 -17.20 23.47 -17.20
CA TYR A 270 -16.41 24.63 -16.80
C TYR A 270 -15.82 25.28 -18.06
N GLU A 271 -16.25 26.51 -18.33
CA GLU A 271 -15.70 27.37 -19.37
C GLU A 271 -14.79 28.41 -18.72
N GLY A 272 -13.47 28.21 -18.80
CA GLY A 272 -12.50 29.17 -18.31
C GLY A 272 -12.48 30.44 -19.18
N THR A 273 -12.25 31.58 -18.54
CA THR A 273 -12.10 32.89 -19.20
C THR A 273 -10.69 33.08 -19.73
N GLU A 274 -10.58 33.85 -20.82
CA GLU A 274 -9.31 34.25 -21.40
C GLU A 274 -9.35 35.74 -21.79
N PRO A 275 -8.53 36.61 -21.18
CA PRO A 275 -7.61 36.33 -20.07
C PRO A 275 -8.35 36.04 -18.74
N PRO A 276 -7.77 35.27 -17.82
CA PRO A 276 -8.33 35.11 -16.48
C PRO A 276 -8.40 36.47 -15.76
N SER A 277 -9.41 36.63 -14.91
CA SER A 277 -9.67 37.84 -14.13
C SER A 277 -9.57 37.61 -12.61
N LYS A 278 -9.56 36.35 -12.17
CA LYS A 278 -9.62 35.97 -10.75
C LYS A 278 -8.46 35.04 -10.39
N LEU A 279 -7.86 35.33 -9.24
CA LEU A 279 -6.90 34.46 -8.57
C LEU A 279 -7.13 34.61 -7.06
N GLU A 280 -7.42 33.52 -6.36
CA GLU A 280 -7.72 33.54 -4.93
C GLU A 280 -7.14 32.32 -4.21
N ILE A 281 -6.34 32.52 -3.17
CA ILE A 281 -5.91 31.41 -2.31
C ILE A 281 -7.07 30.98 -1.41
N ILE A 282 -7.48 29.72 -1.51
CA ILE A 282 -8.55 29.16 -0.67
C ILE A 282 -7.95 28.79 0.69
N VAL A 283 -8.42 29.46 1.75
CA VAL A 283 -8.09 29.15 3.14
C VAL A 283 -9.24 28.45 3.88
N PRO A 284 -8.96 27.52 4.81
CA PRO A 284 -9.99 26.89 5.64
C PRO A 284 -10.74 27.90 6.53
N LYS A 285 -11.91 27.49 7.06
CA LYS A 285 -12.67 28.26 8.07
C LYS A 285 -11.74 28.62 9.24
N GLY A 286 -11.40 29.90 9.37
CA GLY A 286 -10.33 30.41 10.25
C GLY A 286 -9.31 31.31 9.55
N GLY A 287 -9.39 31.44 8.22
CA GLY A 287 -8.71 32.49 7.45
C GLY A 287 -7.21 32.29 7.26
N THR A 288 -6.61 31.25 7.87
CA THR A 288 -5.16 31.01 7.86
C THR A 288 -4.83 29.64 7.28
N ALA A 289 -3.91 29.59 6.32
CA ALA A 289 -3.38 28.36 5.75
C ALA A 289 -2.44 27.66 6.74
N ARG A 290 -2.68 26.36 7.01
CA ARG A 290 -1.85 25.58 7.95
C ARG A 290 -0.73 24.86 7.19
N LEU A 291 0.51 25.25 7.45
CA LEU A 291 1.71 24.71 6.81
C LEU A 291 2.43 23.78 7.80
N ARG A 292 2.56 22.49 7.48
CA ARG A 292 3.12 21.48 8.38
C ARG A 292 4.65 21.48 8.35
N ARG A 293 5.29 21.72 9.49
CA ARG A 293 6.75 21.68 9.64
C ARG A 293 7.33 20.34 9.13
N GLY A 294 8.41 20.41 8.36
CA GLY A 294 9.10 19.24 7.80
C GLY A 294 8.32 18.44 6.76
N ARG A 295 7.17 18.94 6.29
CA ARG A 295 6.30 18.24 5.34
C ARG A 295 5.86 19.16 4.21
N ILE A 296 5.36 18.51 3.16
CA ILE A 296 4.70 19.19 2.04
C ILE A 296 3.26 19.49 2.44
N SER A 297 2.86 20.74 2.30
CA SER A 297 1.51 21.23 2.57
C SER A 297 0.82 21.58 1.26
N ARG A 298 -0.39 21.07 1.06
CA ARG A 298 -1.22 21.40 -0.10
C ARG A 298 -2.00 22.68 0.16
N VAL A 299 -1.86 23.64 -0.75
CA VAL A 299 -2.61 24.89 -0.78
C VAL A 299 -3.41 24.94 -2.08
N LEU A 300 -4.69 25.28 -1.98
CA LEU A 300 -5.58 25.38 -3.14
C LEU A 300 -5.68 26.84 -3.56
N VAL A 301 -5.57 27.09 -4.86
CA VAL A 301 -5.73 28.41 -5.47
C VAL A 301 -6.84 28.31 -6.52
N ARG A 302 -7.85 29.16 -6.40
CA ARG A 302 -8.94 29.28 -7.36
C ARG A 302 -8.60 30.32 -8.42
N SER A 303 -8.90 30.03 -9.67
CA SER A 303 -8.84 30.96 -10.78
C SER A 303 -9.98 30.70 -11.76
N ASP A 304 -10.32 31.69 -12.56
CA ASP A 304 -11.24 31.55 -13.68
C ASP A 304 -10.52 31.17 -14.99
N CYS A 305 -9.23 30.82 -14.93
CA CYS A 305 -8.47 30.42 -16.11
C CYS A 305 -8.93 29.11 -16.75
N ARG A 306 -8.73 28.99 -18.06
CA ARG A 306 -8.84 27.70 -18.77
C ARG A 306 -7.85 26.66 -18.22
N ASP A 307 -8.25 25.39 -18.25
CA ASP A 307 -7.47 24.26 -17.75
C ASP A 307 -6.11 24.09 -18.47
N ASP A 308 -6.02 24.53 -19.73
CA ASP A 308 -4.80 24.46 -20.52
C ASP A 308 -3.83 25.63 -20.29
N LEU A 309 -4.22 26.68 -19.53
CA LEU A 309 -3.47 27.94 -19.40
C LEU A 309 -1.98 27.74 -19.07
N LEU A 310 -1.66 26.81 -18.16
CA LEU A 310 -0.30 26.59 -17.68
C LEU A 310 0.48 25.52 -18.46
N SER A 311 -0.15 24.89 -19.45
CA SER A 311 0.42 23.75 -20.21
C SER A 311 0.41 23.94 -21.73
N ARG A 312 -0.31 24.95 -22.24
CA ARG A 312 -0.39 25.25 -23.66
C ARG A 312 0.94 25.72 -24.25
N VAL A 313 1.11 25.45 -25.54
CA VAL A 313 2.33 25.78 -26.31
C VAL A 313 2.41 27.29 -26.56
N ASP A 314 1.29 27.89 -26.95
CA ASP A 314 1.22 29.31 -27.26
C ASP A 314 0.77 30.11 -26.04
N ASN A 315 1.56 31.13 -25.67
CA ASN A 315 1.27 32.05 -24.57
C ASN A 315 0.95 31.35 -23.22
N PRO A 316 1.85 30.49 -22.71
CA PRO A 316 1.64 29.84 -21.42
C PRO A 316 1.64 30.85 -20.27
N GLY A 317 0.68 30.71 -19.36
CA GLY A 317 0.73 31.39 -18.08
C GLY A 317 1.85 30.85 -17.21
N LYS A 318 2.48 31.73 -16.42
CA LYS A 318 3.45 31.36 -15.39
C LYS A 318 2.80 31.52 -14.02
N PHE A 319 2.68 30.41 -13.30
CA PHE A 319 2.19 30.39 -11.93
C PHE A 319 3.38 30.26 -10.97
N GLU A 320 3.48 31.19 -10.03
CA GLU A 320 4.47 31.22 -8.97
C GLU A 320 3.77 31.33 -7.62
N MET A 321 4.34 30.68 -6.61
CA MET A 321 3.85 30.81 -5.25
C MET A 321 5.03 30.95 -4.29
N SER A 322 4.93 31.92 -3.40
CA SER A 322 5.96 32.24 -2.41
C SER A 322 5.37 32.33 -1.01
N CYS A 323 6.21 32.20 0.00
CA CYS A 323 5.84 32.29 1.39
C CYS A 323 6.88 33.15 2.12
N SER A 324 6.43 34.09 2.96
CA SER A 324 7.33 34.94 3.75
C SER A 324 8.01 34.19 4.91
N ILE A 325 7.59 32.95 5.21
CA ILE A 325 8.22 32.10 6.22
C ILE A 325 9.56 31.58 5.66
N SER A 326 10.64 31.80 6.42
CA SER A 326 11.99 31.44 6.00
C SER A 326 12.12 29.96 5.61
N GLY A 327 12.69 29.72 4.44
CA GLY A 327 12.97 28.38 3.90
C GLY A 327 11.77 27.64 3.31
N CYS A 328 10.56 28.22 3.32
CA CYS A 328 9.43 27.67 2.58
C CYS A 328 9.64 27.82 1.07
N SER A 329 9.38 26.77 0.31
CA SER A 329 9.51 26.78 -1.16
C SER A 329 8.39 26.00 -1.83
N LEU A 330 8.01 26.43 -3.05
CA LEU A 330 7.08 25.70 -3.91
C LEU A 330 7.82 24.51 -4.53
N GLU A 331 7.35 23.30 -4.24
CA GLU A 331 7.97 22.06 -4.73
C GLU A 331 7.29 21.54 -6.00
N ALA A 332 5.96 21.62 -6.04
CA ALA A 332 5.18 21.17 -7.18
C ALA A 332 3.88 21.95 -7.32
N ARG A 333 3.28 21.87 -8.50
CA ARG A 333 1.93 22.36 -8.78
C ARG A 333 1.16 21.35 -9.64
N ARG A 334 -0.16 21.33 -9.49
CA ARG A 334 -1.08 20.55 -10.33
C ARG A 334 -2.23 21.44 -10.78
N GLY A 335 -2.70 21.23 -12.01
CA GLY A 335 -3.74 22.04 -12.62
C GLY A 335 -3.20 23.20 -13.47
N PRO A 336 -4.10 24.09 -13.94
CA PRO A 336 -5.49 24.24 -13.52
C PRO A 336 -6.42 23.10 -13.97
N GLN A 337 -7.37 22.73 -13.12
CA GLN A 337 -8.46 21.80 -13.44
C GLN A 337 -9.77 22.39 -12.91
N ARG A 338 -10.70 22.71 -13.81
CA ARG A 338 -11.98 23.39 -13.49
C ARG A 338 -11.77 24.65 -12.64
N GLY A 339 -10.73 25.43 -12.96
CA GLY A 339 -10.38 26.64 -12.23
C GLY A 339 -9.70 26.44 -10.88
N GLU A 340 -9.22 25.23 -10.57
CA GLU A 340 -8.45 24.97 -9.35
C GLU A 340 -7.00 24.60 -9.66
N ILE A 341 -6.07 25.25 -8.96
CA ILE A 341 -4.63 24.98 -8.99
C ILE A 341 -4.23 24.48 -7.60
N GLU A 342 -3.65 23.29 -7.54
CA GLU A 342 -3.04 22.78 -6.32
C GLU A 342 -1.56 23.16 -6.28
N ALA A 343 -1.14 23.86 -5.23
CA ALA A 343 0.25 24.19 -4.96
C ALA A 343 0.78 23.40 -3.75
N TYR A 344 1.96 22.80 -3.90
CA TYR A 344 2.60 21.96 -2.89
C TYR A 344 3.80 22.71 -2.31
N ILE A 345 3.65 23.23 -1.09
CA ILE A 345 4.69 23.99 -0.40
C ILE A 345 5.45 23.09 0.56
N ARG A 346 6.77 23.03 0.41
CA ARG A 346 7.66 22.41 1.39
C ARG A 346 7.98 23.40 2.50
N VAL A 347 7.71 22.99 3.74
CA VAL A 347 8.13 23.71 4.94
C VAL A 347 9.35 22.98 5.51
N PRO A 348 10.47 23.68 5.78
CA PRO A 348 11.67 23.02 6.27
C PRO A 348 11.48 22.55 7.72
N GLU A 349 12.25 21.55 8.15
CA GLU A 349 12.17 20.99 9.51
C GLU A 349 12.62 21.99 10.59
N ASN A 350 13.51 22.92 10.23
CA ASN A 350 14.01 23.96 11.12
C ASN A 350 13.05 25.16 11.28
N ALA A 351 11.89 25.15 10.60
CA ALA A 351 10.89 26.20 10.77
C ALA A 351 10.32 26.18 12.21
N THR A 352 10.29 27.33 12.87
CA THR A 352 9.71 27.47 14.20
C THR A 352 8.19 27.27 14.14
N ALA A 353 7.64 26.43 15.01
CA ALA A 353 6.19 26.26 15.13
C ALA A 353 5.53 27.60 15.53
N GLU A 354 4.27 27.79 15.12
CA GLU A 354 3.48 29.01 15.32
C GLU A 354 3.98 30.27 14.58
N THR A 355 5.05 30.17 13.79
CA THR A 355 5.50 31.26 12.93
C THR A 355 4.42 31.58 11.90
N SER A 356 3.91 32.80 11.93
CA SER A 356 3.00 33.32 10.92
C SER A 356 3.76 33.96 9.76
N GLY A 357 3.16 33.92 8.58
CA GLY A 357 3.64 34.62 7.40
C GLY A 357 2.54 34.79 6.37
N VAL A 358 2.91 35.30 5.20
CA VAL A 358 2.00 35.53 4.09
C VAL A 358 2.37 34.59 2.95
N LEU A 359 1.37 33.87 2.45
CA LEU A 359 1.43 33.12 1.21
C LEU A 359 0.99 34.04 0.09
N THR A 360 1.78 34.12 -0.99
CA THR A 360 1.46 34.93 -2.16
C THR A 360 1.46 34.03 -3.39
N ALA A 361 0.34 33.96 -4.09
CA ALA A 361 0.20 33.31 -5.38
C ALA A 361 0.16 34.37 -6.49
N LYS A 362 0.97 34.17 -7.53
CA LYS A 362 1.09 35.07 -8.67
C LYS A 362 0.91 34.30 -9.96
N LEU A 363 -0.01 34.75 -10.82
CA LEU A 363 -0.24 34.22 -12.15
C LEU A 363 0.11 35.29 -13.18
N THR A 364 1.19 35.11 -13.92
CA THR A 364 1.66 36.03 -14.96
C THR A 364 1.30 35.48 -16.33
N LEU A 365 0.56 36.26 -17.12
CA LEU A 365 0.14 35.93 -18.48
C LEU A 365 1.18 36.38 -19.50
N ALA A 366 1.14 35.84 -20.71
CA ALA A 366 2.08 36.18 -21.78
C ALA A 366 2.01 37.65 -22.23
N ASN A 367 0.86 38.30 -22.05
CA ASN A 367 0.68 39.73 -22.32
C ASN A 367 1.23 40.64 -21.20
N GLY A 368 1.86 40.07 -20.17
CA GLY A 368 2.45 40.81 -19.05
C GLY A 368 1.46 41.13 -17.91
N ILE A 369 0.17 40.81 -18.05
CA ILE A 369 -0.80 40.96 -16.95
C ILE A 369 -0.47 39.93 -15.87
N SER A 370 -0.37 40.39 -14.61
CA SER A 370 -0.21 39.52 -13.46
C SER A 370 -1.38 39.64 -12.50
N LEU A 371 -1.98 38.50 -12.14
CA LEU A 371 -2.92 38.39 -11.03
C LEU A 371 -2.18 37.95 -9.79
N GLU A 372 -2.47 38.56 -8.65
CA GLU A 372 -1.84 38.24 -7.37
C GLU A 372 -2.91 38.04 -6.29
N SER A 373 -2.66 37.08 -5.41
CA SER A 373 -3.50 36.81 -4.24
C SER A 373 -2.62 36.49 -3.04
N SER A 374 -2.97 37.03 -1.87
CA SER A 374 -2.23 36.82 -0.64
C SER A 374 -3.14 36.30 0.48
N ALA A 375 -2.68 35.32 1.24
CA ALA A 375 -3.39 34.77 2.40
C ALA A 375 -2.41 34.52 3.56
N PRO A 376 -2.83 34.70 4.83
CA PRO A 376 -1.96 34.40 5.95
C PRO A 376 -1.75 32.88 6.08
N GLY A 377 -0.54 32.48 6.43
CA GLY A 377 -0.14 31.11 6.70
C GLY A 377 0.51 31.00 8.07
N ILE A 378 0.36 29.85 8.73
CA ILE A 378 0.99 29.55 10.02
C ILE A 378 1.66 28.18 9.95
N VAL A 379 2.90 28.11 10.48
CA VAL A 379 3.58 26.84 10.67
C VAL A 379 2.94 26.10 11.84
N VAL A 380 2.39 24.93 11.56
CA VAL A 380 1.86 24.03 12.59
C VAL A 380 2.82 22.85 12.74
N GLU A 381 2.95 22.35 13.96
CA GLU A 381 3.57 21.04 14.14
C GLU A 381 2.77 20.00 13.35
N PRO A 382 3.45 19.05 12.68
CA PRO A 382 2.72 17.90 12.18
C PRO A 382 1.96 17.30 13.37
N PRO A 383 0.70 16.87 13.18
CA PRO A 383 0.06 16.07 14.22
C PRO A 383 1.06 14.97 14.61
N PRO A 384 1.16 14.61 15.90
CA PRO A 384 1.98 13.47 16.30
C PRO A 384 1.66 12.35 15.31
N PRO A 385 2.67 11.63 14.79
CA PRO A 385 2.39 10.49 13.92
C PRO A 385 1.28 9.74 14.63
N ASP A 386 0.11 9.60 13.98
CA ASP A 386 -0.99 8.80 14.51
C ASP A 386 -0.29 7.57 15.07
N LYS A 387 -0.35 7.38 16.40
CA LYS A 387 0.26 6.24 17.08
C LYS A 387 -0.53 5.04 16.62
N ASP A 388 -0.24 4.64 15.40
CA ASP A 388 -1.12 3.91 14.54
C ASP A 388 -2.51 4.59 14.50
N ARG A 389 -3.00 4.93 13.29
CA ARG A 389 -4.33 4.41 13.02
C ARG A 389 -4.10 2.92 13.17
N GLY A 390 -4.33 2.41 14.37
CA GLY A 390 -4.47 1.00 14.61
C GLY A 390 -5.52 0.63 13.60
N LYS A 391 -5.08 0.11 12.45
CA LYS A 391 -5.75 -1.06 11.92
C LYS A 391 -5.85 -1.90 13.16
N ALA A 392 -7.04 -1.93 13.77
CA ALA A 392 -7.33 -2.83 14.87
C ALA A 392 -6.60 -4.10 14.49
N PRO A 393 -5.60 -4.54 15.30
CA PRO A 393 -4.61 -5.52 14.85
C PRO A 393 -5.41 -6.59 14.15
N VAL A 394 -5.27 -6.66 12.81
CA VAL A 394 -6.13 -7.53 12.00
C VAL A 394 -6.03 -8.86 12.72
N PRO A 395 -7.13 -9.40 13.30
CA PRO A 395 -7.06 -10.43 14.31
C PRO A 395 -6.14 -11.50 13.75
N ARG A 396 -4.92 -11.56 14.30
CA ARG A 396 -3.84 -12.31 13.67
C ARG A 396 -4.35 -13.72 13.65
N GLY A 397 -4.52 -14.29 12.45
CA GLY A 397 -4.86 -15.69 12.36
C GLY A 397 -3.83 -16.45 13.18
N ASN A 398 -4.31 -17.35 14.05
CA ASN A 398 -3.44 -18.13 14.91
C ASN A 398 -2.76 -19.27 14.11
N TYR A 399 -2.10 -18.87 13.02
CA TYR A 399 -1.45 -19.75 12.07
C TYR A 399 -0.18 -19.10 11.51
N GLU A 400 0.74 -19.93 11.01
CA GLU A 400 1.98 -19.50 10.37
C GLU A 400 2.33 -20.42 9.21
N VAL A 401 2.63 -19.85 8.05
CA VAL A 401 3.06 -20.61 6.87
C VAL A 401 4.57 -20.71 6.86
N ILE A 402 5.09 -21.94 6.93
CA ILE A 402 6.52 -22.23 6.99
C ILE A 402 6.95 -22.85 5.65
N PRO A 403 7.79 -22.18 4.85
CA PRO A 403 8.38 -22.80 3.66
C PRO A 403 9.38 -23.88 4.07
N VAL A 404 9.28 -25.05 3.43
CA VAL A 404 10.20 -26.18 3.61
C VAL A 404 10.97 -26.42 2.33
N PHE A 405 12.29 -26.45 2.44
CA PHE A 405 13.23 -26.54 1.33
C PHE A 405 13.88 -27.93 1.26
N ARG A 406 14.42 -28.29 0.10
CA ARG A 406 15.26 -29.47 -0.05
C ARG A 406 16.61 -29.28 0.63
N GLU A 407 17.22 -28.12 0.42
CA GLU A 407 18.50 -27.72 1.00
C GLU A 407 18.35 -26.34 1.62
N VAL A 408 19.05 -26.08 2.73
CA VAL A 408 18.98 -24.79 3.42
C VAL A 408 19.43 -23.68 2.47
N PRO A 409 18.55 -22.71 2.15
CA PRO A 409 18.94 -21.58 1.33
C PRO A 409 20.07 -20.78 2.03
N PRO A 410 21.11 -20.34 1.30
CA PRO A 410 22.22 -19.60 1.91
C PRO A 410 21.78 -18.28 2.56
N ASP A 411 20.63 -17.75 2.14
CA ASP A 411 19.97 -16.58 2.68
C ASP A 411 19.13 -16.86 3.94
N LYS A 412 18.83 -18.12 4.27
CA LYS A 412 17.92 -18.50 5.37
C LYS A 412 18.40 -19.72 6.16
N PRO A 413 19.43 -19.57 7.02
CA PRO A 413 20.07 -20.68 7.72
C PRO A 413 19.15 -21.45 8.69
N ASN A 414 18.04 -20.84 9.12
CA ASN A 414 17.08 -21.44 10.05
C ASN A 414 15.83 -22.01 9.35
N SER A 415 15.88 -22.19 8.03
CA SER A 415 14.76 -22.76 7.28
C SER A 415 14.58 -24.23 7.57
N LYS A 416 13.34 -24.70 7.54
CA LYS A 416 13.04 -26.14 7.62
C LYS A 416 13.47 -26.84 6.35
N VAL A 417 14.15 -27.97 6.49
CA VAL A 417 14.50 -28.84 5.36
C VAL A 417 13.67 -30.11 5.34
N TRP A 418 13.63 -30.80 4.20
CA TRP A 418 12.90 -32.05 4.04
C TRP A 418 13.27 -33.11 5.08
N ASP A 419 14.53 -33.15 5.51
CA ASP A 419 15.05 -34.08 6.52
C ASP A 419 14.54 -33.76 7.94
N ASP A 420 14.15 -32.51 8.19
CA ASP A 420 13.56 -32.10 9.48
C ASP A 420 12.08 -32.53 9.61
N MET A 421 11.47 -32.97 8.52
CA MET A 421 10.06 -33.32 8.47
C MET A 421 9.87 -34.82 8.69
N TYR A 422 8.84 -35.20 9.46
CA TYR A 422 8.46 -36.59 9.65
C TYR A 422 7.04 -36.87 9.10
N PRO A 423 6.89 -37.91 8.24
CA PRO A 423 7.96 -38.66 7.57
C PRO A 423 8.80 -37.75 6.65
N SER A 424 10.02 -38.18 6.29
CA SER A 424 10.94 -37.40 5.44
C SER A 424 10.26 -36.99 4.13
N TRP A 425 10.29 -35.71 3.81
CA TRP A 425 9.65 -35.21 2.59
C TRP A 425 10.45 -35.59 1.36
N ASP A 426 9.75 -35.73 0.23
CA ASP A 426 10.34 -35.90 -1.08
C ASP A 426 9.89 -34.79 -2.04
N ALA A 427 10.37 -34.86 -3.28
CA ALA A 427 10.02 -33.89 -4.31
C ALA A 427 8.53 -33.89 -4.70
N THR A 428 7.76 -34.89 -4.29
CA THR A 428 6.33 -35.02 -4.60
C THR A 428 5.44 -34.50 -3.47
N TYR A 429 5.98 -34.40 -2.25
CA TYR A 429 5.27 -33.87 -1.09
C TYR A 429 4.94 -32.38 -1.28
N VAL A 430 3.75 -31.97 -0.84
CA VAL A 430 3.24 -30.61 -1.09
C VAL A 430 3.18 -29.79 0.20
N GLY A 431 2.74 -30.39 1.30
CA GLY A 431 2.63 -29.69 2.57
C GLY A 431 1.93 -30.49 3.66
N LYS A 432 2.07 -30.03 4.90
CA LYS A 432 1.47 -30.61 6.11
C LYS A 432 1.06 -29.49 7.06
N HIS A 433 0.09 -29.75 7.92
CA HIS A 433 -0.26 -28.85 9.02
C HIS A 433 0.03 -29.53 10.37
N GLU A 434 0.40 -28.74 11.36
CA GLU A 434 0.71 -29.19 12.72
C GLU A 434 0.24 -28.14 13.72
N LEU A 435 -0.25 -28.60 14.87
CA LEU A 435 -0.69 -27.72 15.95
C LEU A 435 0.37 -27.72 17.06
N VAL A 436 1.00 -26.57 17.30
CA VAL A 436 2.09 -26.41 18.27
C VAL A 436 1.69 -25.41 19.35
N PRO A 437 2.05 -25.60 20.63
CA PRO A 437 1.82 -24.58 21.66
C PRO A 437 2.45 -23.24 21.27
N ASP A 438 1.70 -22.14 21.39
CA ASP A 438 2.19 -20.81 21.03
C ASP A 438 3.27 -20.37 22.04
N PRO A 439 4.50 -20.09 21.59
CA PRO A 439 5.57 -19.66 22.49
C PRO A 439 5.27 -18.32 23.19
N GLU A 440 4.41 -17.48 22.60
CA GLU A 440 4.00 -16.21 23.21
C GLU A 440 2.81 -16.37 24.17
N ASN A 441 2.03 -17.45 24.05
CA ASN A 441 0.84 -17.69 24.85
C ASN A 441 0.61 -19.19 25.07
N GLN A 442 1.09 -19.71 26.21
CA GLN A 442 1.05 -21.14 26.54
C GLN A 442 -0.38 -21.74 26.58
N ASP A 443 -1.41 -20.90 26.73
CA ASP A 443 -2.81 -21.33 26.73
C ASP A 443 -3.43 -21.41 25.31
N ARG A 444 -2.67 -21.06 24.27
CA ARG A 444 -3.12 -21.09 22.88
C ARG A 444 -2.21 -21.97 22.03
N ASN A 445 -2.84 -22.69 21.11
CA ASN A 445 -2.16 -23.51 20.13
C ASN A 445 -2.05 -22.76 18.81
N LYS A 446 -0.85 -22.63 18.25
CA LYS A 446 -0.57 -22.02 16.94
C LYS A 446 -0.54 -23.08 15.84
N LEU A 447 -1.25 -22.82 14.75
CA LEU A 447 -1.29 -23.74 13.59
C LEU A 447 -0.12 -23.47 12.64
N LEU A 448 0.82 -24.40 12.53
CA LEU A 448 1.90 -24.34 11.56
C LEU A 448 1.48 -25.01 10.25
N LEU A 449 1.66 -24.31 9.14
CA LEU A 449 1.31 -24.74 7.78
C LEU A 449 2.60 -24.88 6.98
N TYR A 450 3.15 -26.08 6.92
CA TYR A 450 4.38 -26.36 6.19
C TYR A 450 4.08 -26.53 4.71
N VAL A 451 4.80 -25.80 3.85
CA VAL A 451 4.62 -25.84 2.39
C VAL A 451 5.94 -26.18 1.70
N ASN A 452 5.95 -27.21 0.86
CA ASN A 452 7.13 -27.60 0.10
C ASN A 452 7.35 -26.62 -1.05
N VAL A 453 8.43 -25.84 -0.98
CA VAL A 453 8.76 -24.84 -2.00
C VAL A 453 9.70 -25.37 -3.09
N ASP A 454 10.21 -26.59 -2.90
CA ASP A 454 11.06 -27.34 -3.83
C ASP A 454 10.35 -28.56 -4.40
N ASN A 455 9.01 -28.55 -4.38
CA ASN A 455 8.19 -29.54 -5.06
C ASN A 455 8.53 -29.58 -6.57
N ASP A 456 8.55 -30.78 -7.17
CA ASP A 456 8.97 -31.00 -8.56
C ASP A 456 8.10 -30.23 -9.57
N GLU A 457 6.78 -30.22 -9.35
CA GLU A 457 5.83 -29.51 -10.22
C GLU A 457 5.98 -28.00 -10.13
N LEU A 458 6.19 -27.48 -8.92
CA LEU A 458 6.51 -26.06 -8.73
C LEU A 458 7.86 -25.71 -9.37
N SER A 459 8.88 -26.57 -9.22
CA SER A 459 10.22 -26.34 -9.77
C SER A 459 10.22 -26.29 -11.30
N LYS A 460 9.47 -27.19 -11.96
CA LYS A 460 9.22 -27.14 -13.42
C LYS A 460 8.56 -25.82 -13.82
N GLU A 461 7.55 -25.40 -13.06
CA GLU A 461 6.79 -24.18 -13.33
C GLU A 461 7.63 -22.91 -13.08
N LYS A 462 8.51 -22.90 -12.07
CA LYS A 462 9.49 -21.83 -11.84
C LYS A 462 10.47 -21.70 -12.99
N HIS A 463 11.07 -22.81 -13.44
CA HIS A 463 11.98 -22.82 -14.60
C HIS A 463 11.30 -22.25 -15.85
N ARG A 464 10.05 -22.67 -16.09
CA ARG A 464 9.25 -22.17 -17.20
C ARG A 464 8.96 -20.67 -17.08
N CYS A 465 8.51 -20.22 -15.92
CA CYS A 465 8.18 -18.82 -15.66
C CYS A 465 9.42 -17.93 -15.78
N LEU A 466 10.56 -18.37 -15.24
CA LEU A 466 11.83 -17.67 -15.31
C LEU A 466 12.27 -17.48 -16.77
N SER A 467 12.18 -18.54 -17.59
CA SER A 467 12.58 -18.48 -19.00
C SER A 467 11.73 -17.55 -19.88
N ARG A 468 10.45 -17.31 -19.52
CA ARG A 468 9.50 -16.56 -20.37
C ARG A 468 9.11 -15.18 -19.84
N LEU A 469 8.99 -15.04 -18.52
CA LEU A 469 8.41 -13.85 -17.86
C LEU A 469 9.40 -13.19 -16.87
N GLY A 470 10.55 -13.82 -16.62
CA GLY A 470 11.62 -13.30 -15.77
C GLY A 470 11.41 -13.52 -14.27
N GLU A 471 12.36 -12.99 -13.48
CA GLU A 471 12.45 -13.24 -12.03
C GLU A 471 11.25 -12.70 -11.24
N VAL A 472 10.72 -11.54 -11.62
CA VAL A 472 9.60 -10.91 -10.89
C VAL A 472 8.33 -11.77 -10.97
N ALA A 473 8.07 -12.37 -12.13
CA ALA A 473 6.93 -13.26 -12.31
C ALA A 473 7.11 -14.58 -11.53
N THR A 474 8.34 -15.10 -11.50
CA THR A 474 8.69 -16.31 -10.74
C THR A 474 8.47 -16.11 -9.24
N ARG A 475 8.89 -14.97 -8.69
CA ARG A 475 8.63 -14.64 -7.27
C ARG A 475 7.14 -14.50 -6.96
N ARG A 476 6.34 -13.97 -7.89
CA ARG A 476 4.88 -13.87 -7.73
C ARG A 476 4.21 -15.25 -7.74
N LEU A 477 4.68 -16.15 -8.61
CA LEU A 477 4.23 -17.54 -8.67
C LEU A 477 4.47 -18.25 -7.32
N GLU A 478 5.69 -18.16 -6.78
CA GLU A 478 6.05 -18.76 -5.49
C GLU A 478 5.18 -18.25 -4.35
N ARG A 479 5.01 -16.91 -4.23
CA ARG A 479 4.16 -16.30 -3.19
C ARG A 479 2.72 -16.80 -3.26
N ARG A 480 2.16 -16.86 -4.47
CA ARG A 480 0.79 -17.34 -4.66
C ARG A 480 0.68 -18.82 -4.32
N TYR A 481 1.59 -19.64 -4.83
CA TYR A 481 1.63 -21.07 -4.52
C TYR A 481 1.63 -21.30 -3.00
N GLN A 482 2.53 -20.64 -2.26
CA GLN A 482 2.59 -20.75 -0.79
C GLN A 482 1.27 -20.37 -0.12
N ALA A 483 0.66 -19.24 -0.53
CA ALA A 483 -0.60 -18.79 0.04
C ALA A 483 -1.77 -19.75 -0.23
N TYR A 484 -1.90 -20.27 -1.46
CA TYR A 484 -2.96 -21.20 -1.83
C TYR A 484 -2.80 -22.57 -1.18
N ILE A 485 -1.58 -23.13 -1.15
CA ILE A 485 -1.34 -24.39 -0.46
C ILE A 485 -1.57 -24.23 1.05
N GLY A 486 -1.07 -23.15 1.67
CA GLY A 486 -1.33 -22.85 3.07
C GLY A 486 -2.84 -22.76 3.37
N TYR A 487 -3.61 -22.13 2.49
CA TYR A 487 -5.06 -22.05 2.61
C TYR A 487 -5.75 -23.42 2.57
N HIS A 488 -5.36 -24.29 1.64
CA HIS A 488 -5.93 -25.64 1.55
C HIS A 488 -5.54 -26.54 2.72
N LEU A 489 -4.32 -26.40 3.25
CA LEU A 489 -3.91 -27.05 4.49
C LEU A 489 -4.76 -26.58 5.68
N TRP A 490 -5.05 -25.27 5.76
CA TRP A 490 -5.94 -24.71 6.77
C TRP A 490 -7.38 -25.26 6.65
N LEU A 491 -7.94 -25.34 5.44
CA LEU A 491 -9.28 -25.92 5.22
C LEU A 491 -9.34 -27.39 5.64
N HIS A 492 -8.30 -28.15 5.33
CA HIS A 492 -8.20 -29.55 5.73
C HIS A 492 -8.13 -29.69 7.26
N PHE A 493 -7.36 -28.82 7.93
CA PHE A 493 -7.33 -28.77 9.40
C PHE A 493 -8.70 -28.46 10.01
N GLU A 494 -9.40 -27.43 9.51
CA GLU A 494 -10.76 -27.09 9.99
C GLU A 494 -11.75 -28.24 9.77
N ARG A 495 -11.64 -28.96 8.64
CA ARG A 495 -12.45 -30.16 8.39
C ARG A 495 -12.20 -31.24 9.45
N ILE A 496 -10.95 -31.58 9.74
CA ILE A 496 -10.61 -32.55 10.80
C ILE A 496 -11.15 -32.07 12.15
N ARG A 497 -10.94 -30.79 12.48
CA ARG A 497 -11.42 -30.20 13.74
C ARG A 497 -12.94 -30.32 13.87
N SER A 498 -13.70 -30.00 12.82
CA SER A 498 -15.16 -30.13 12.82
C SER A 498 -15.64 -31.58 12.98
N MET A 499 -14.94 -32.55 12.38
CA MET A 499 -15.24 -33.98 12.51
C MET A 499 -14.95 -34.50 13.92
N SER A 500 -13.82 -34.11 14.52
CA SER A 500 -13.47 -34.50 15.90
C SER A 500 -14.41 -33.92 16.96
N THR A 501 -14.95 -32.71 16.71
CA THR A 501 -15.90 -32.06 17.63
C THR A 501 -17.30 -32.69 17.54
N GLY A 502 -17.68 -33.21 16.36
CA GLY A 502 -18.94 -33.94 16.17
C GLY A 502 -18.93 -35.38 16.71
N GLN A 503 -17.80 -36.09 16.61
CA GLN A 503 -17.67 -37.48 17.09
C GLN A 503 -17.68 -37.58 18.64
N ALA A 504 -17.14 -36.57 19.33
CA ALA A 504 -17.15 -36.49 20.80
C ALA A 504 -18.58 -36.38 21.40
N ALA A 505 -19.59 -36.03 20.60
CA ALA A 505 -20.99 -36.03 21.02
C ALA A 505 -21.69 -37.40 20.86
N ILE A 506 -21.08 -38.35 20.15
CA ILE A 506 -21.67 -39.67 19.83
C ILE A 506 -21.03 -40.80 20.64
N ASP A 507 -19.72 -40.73 20.92
CA ASP A 507 -18.96 -41.81 21.57
C ASP A 507 -18.94 -41.74 23.11
N ASN A 508 -20.12 -41.63 23.73
CA ASN A 508 -20.30 -41.85 25.17
C ASN A 508 -20.68 -43.30 25.52
N ASN A 509 -20.56 -44.26 24.59
CA ASN A 509 -20.68 -45.69 24.87
C ASN A 509 -19.45 -46.43 24.33
N GLY A 510 -18.84 -47.21 25.20
CA GLY A 510 -17.49 -47.77 25.06
C GLY A 510 -17.28 -48.71 23.88
N ASP A 511 -16.08 -48.62 23.30
CA ASP A 511 -15.05 -49.66 23.33
C ASP A 511 -13.83 -49.15 22.53
N ASN A 512 -12.71 -48.98 23.22
CA ASN A 512 -11.54 -48.23 22.72
C ASN A 512 -10.37 -49.18 22.41
N GLU A 513 -10.52 -50.03 21.40
CA GLU A 513 -9.44 -50.83 20.82
C GLU A 513 -9.50 -50.77 19.28
N GLY A 514 -9.02 -49.66 18.69
CA GLY A 514 -8.94 -49.52 17.23
C GLY A 514 -8.22 -48.28 16.67
N ARG A 515 -7.66 -47.41 17.53
CA ARG A 515 -7.28 -46.03 17.14
C ARG A 515 -6.00 -45.87 16.32
N VAL A 516 -5.16 -46.89 16.16
CA VAL A 516 -3.85 -46.74 15.48
C VAL A 516 -3.98 -46.83 13.94
N GLY A 517 -4.99 -47.52 13.41
CA GLY A 517 -5.15 -47.74 11.96
C GLY A 517 -5.65 -46.53 11.15
N ASN A 518 -6.28 -45.53 11.78
CA ASN A 518 -6.92 -44.42 11.07
C ASN A 518 -5.94 -43.31 10.65
N SER A 519 -4.88 -43.08 11.43
CA SER A 519 -3.92 -41.98 11.23
C SER A 519 -3.13 -42.09 9.92
N VAL A 520 -2.69 -43.29 9.55
CA VAL A 520 -1.90 -43.54 8.33
C VAL A 520 -2.75 -43.35 7.06
N SER A 521 -4.03 -43.71 7.13
CA SER A 521 -4.99 -43.52 6.03
C SER A 521 -5.28 -42.03 5.79
N GLU A 522 -5.43 -41.25 6.87
CA GLU A 522 -5.66 -39.81 6.80
C GLU A 522 -4.47 -39.03 6.23
N GLU A 523 -3.24 -39.37 6.63
CA GLU A 523 -2.04 -38.72 6.10
C GLU A 523 -1.85 -39.00 4.60
N LYS A 524 -2.17 -40.22 4.16
CA LYS A 524 -2.15 -40.58 2.74
C LYS A 524 -3.21 -39.82 1.93
N ASN A 525 -4.41 -39.67 2.48
CA ASN A 525 -5.48 -38.89 1.85
C ASN A 525 -5.12 -37.40 1.73
N LEU A 526 -4.53 -36.81 2.79
CA LEU A 526 -4.04 -35.43 2.77
C LEU A 526 -2.98 -35.26 1.67
N TYR A 527 -2.02 -36.17 1.60
CA TYR A 527 -0.97 -36.15 0.60
C TYR A 527 -1.53 -36.17 -0.83
N GLU A 528 -2.46 -37.09 -1.14
CA GLU A 528 -3.09 -37.16 -2.47
C GLU A 528 -3.93 -35.92 -2.80
N GLU A 529 -4.68 -35.41 -1.82
CA GLU A 529 -5.49 -34.20 -1.99
C GLU A 529 -4.62 -32.98 -2.26
N MET A 530 -3.56 -32.78 -1.47
CA MET A 530 -2.64 -31.64 -1.64
C MET A 530 -1.88 -31.73 -2.96
N ARG A 531 -1.52 -32.93 -3.42
CA ARG A 531 -0.93 -33.13 -4.75
C ARG A 531 -1.89 -32.69 -5.87
N ARG A 532 -3.17 -33.06 -5.79
CA ARG A 532 -4.19 -32.62 -6.75
C ARG A 532 -4.40 -31.10 -6.71
N VAL A 533 -4.45 -30.52 -5.50
CA VAL A 533 -4.58 -29.08 -5.30
C VAL A 533 -3.38 -28.34 -5.89
N ALA A 534 -2.15 -28.77 -5.60
CA ALA A 534 -0.94 -28.14 -6.14
C ALA A 534 -0.95 -28.10 -7.67
N ASN A 535 -1.27 -29.23 -8.31
CA ASN A 535 -1.39 -29.26 -9.77
C ASN A 535 -2.47 -28.30 -10.29
N THR A 536 -3.62 -28.24 -9.62
CA THR A 536 -4.73 -27.36 -10.01
C THR A 536 -4.36 -25.88 -9.85
N VAL A 537 -3.71 -25.54 -8.74
CA VAL A 537 -3.24 -24.18 -8.42
C VAL A 537 -2.18 -23.72 -9.42
N LEU A 538 -1.21 -24.59 -9.75
CA LEU A 538 -0.19 -24.29 -10.75
C LEU A 538 -0.80 -24.14 -12.16
N LEU A 539 -1.76 -24.99 -12.53
CA LEU A 539 -2.50 -24.88 -13.80
C LEU A 539 -3.32 -23.59 -13.89
N ALA A 540 -4.03 -23.21 -12.82
CA ALA A 540 -4.83 -21.99 -12.76
C ALA A 540 -3.98 -20.70 -12.83
N MET A 541 -2.69 -20.78 -12.49
CA MET A 541 -1.75 -19.67 -12.64
C MET A 541 -1.17 -19.55 -14.06
N ARG A 542 -1.44 -20.51 -14.95
CA ARG A 542 -1.03 -20.44 -16.36
C ARG A 542 -1.94 -19.48 -17.13
N SER A 543 -1.39 -18.83 -18.15
CA SER A 543 -2.23 -18.08 -19.09
C SER A 543 -3.04 -19.03 -19.96
N GLU A 544 -4.22 -18.61 -20.41
CA GLU A 544 -5.10 -19.41 -21.26
C GLU A 544 -4.41 -19.88 -22.55
N ARG A 545 -3.57 -19.02 -23.14
CA ARG A 545 -2.73 -19.37 -24.31
C ARG A 545 -1.75 -20.51 -24.02
N ASP A 546 -1.23 -20.58 -22.79
CA ASP A 546 -0.27 -21.61 -22.39
C ASP A 546 -0.94 -22.95 -22.07
N ILE A 547 -2.18 -22.90 -21.57
CA ILE A 547 -3.00 -24.10 -21.36
C ILE A 547 -3.33 -24.73 -22.71
N LEU A 548 -3.74 -23.92 -23.69
CA LEU A 548 -4.01 -24.38 -25.05
C LEU A 548 -2.77 -24.95 -25.76
N ALA A 549 -1.61 -24.31 -25.60
CA ALA A 549 -0.35 -24.81 -26.17
C ALA A 549 0.14 -26.12 -25.52
N ALA A 550 -0.20 -26.36 -24.24
CA ALA A 550 0.11 -27.61 -23.56
C ALA A 550 -0.82 -28.75 -24.03
N LEU A 551 -2.13 -28.47 -24.14
CA LEU A 551 -3.11 -29.43 -24.66
C LEU A 551 -2.79 -29.87 -26.10
N GLN A 552 -2.28 -28.96 -26.93
CA GLN A 552 -1.85 -29.26 -28.30
C GLN A 552 -0.57 -30.09 -28.42
N ARG A 553 0.21 -30.25 -27.33
CA ARG A 553 1.41 -31.12 -27.30
C ARG A 553 1.11 -32.52 -26.78
N GLU A 554 -0.03 -32.71 -26.12
CA GLU A 554 -0.48 -34.01 -25.60
C GLU A 554 -1.42 -34.75 -26.57
N THR A 555 -1.97 -34.05 -27.56
CA THR A 555 -2.60 -34.60 -28.77
C THR A 555 -1.59 -34.80 -29.87
#